data_AF-A0A2V9F2M4-F1
#
_entry.id   AF-A0A2V9F2M4-F1
#
_cell.length_a   1.000
_cell.length_b   1.000
_cell.length_c   1.000
_cell.angle_alpha   90.00
_cell.angle_beta   90.00
_cell.angle_gamma   90.00
#
_symmetry.space_group_name_H-M   'P 1'
#
loop_
_entity.id
_entity.type
_entity.pdbx_description
1 polymer ?
#
loop_
_entity_poly.entity_id
_entity_poly.type
_entity_poly.pdbx_seq_one_letter_code
_entity_poly.pdbx_strand_id
1 'polypeptide(L)'
;MIRVVRETHDTPESVAHRLAGAGGANRLGEPNYRAVWGWNRLAWIGGKFEDRDEHGVLLRERMELRLEPKYPAVNRWHIERWMPPETYGLPPSWYAQTVERENGISIPALGPYPSRGEYEHCFTLEGPHGEFIQLAPTIAEHIARAIEWSRKFPQSAKRRQLYDREGREERSYENWAYGLLDDAVPAFHKQPFVTVV
;
A
#
# COMPACT_ATOMS: atom_id res chain seq x y z
N MET A 1 30.55 9.48 0.84
CA MET A 1 29.58 8.96 1.82
C MET A 1 28.17 9.30 1.34
N ILE A 2 27.48 8.38 0.68
CA ILE A 2 26.05 8.55 0.38
C ILE A 2 25.29 7.93 1.54
N ARG A 3 24.88 8.76 2.49
CA ARG A 3 23.98 8.31 3.55
C ARG A 3 22.60 8.24 2.93
N VAL A 4 22.08 7.02 2.69
CA VAL A 4 20.67 6.84 2.33
C VAL A 4 19.86 7.21 3.57
N VAL A 5 19.48 8.48 3.67
CA VAL A 5 18.59 8.96 4.72
C VAL A 5 17.19 8.48 4.33
N ARG A 6 16.64 7.53 5.10
CA ARG A 6 15.24 7.15 4.99
C ARG A 6 14.41 8.34 5.43
N GLU A 7 13.78 9.00 4.47
CA GLU A 7 12.88 10.10 4.75
C GLU A 7 11.59 9.54 5.34
N THR A 8 11.25 9.95 6.56
CA THR A 8 10.06 9.49 7.27
C THR A 8 9.06 10.62 7.42
N HIS A 9 7.78 10.36 7.14
CA HIS A 9 6.70 11.32 7.35
C HIS A 9 5.53 10.69 8.11
N ASP A 10 5.13 11.34 9.19
CA ASP A 10 3.94 10.93 9.94
C ASP A 10 2.67 11.45 9.27
N THR A 11 1.65 10.60 9.22
CA THR A 11 0.34 11.00 8.71
C THR A 11 -0.24 12.09 9.62
N PRO A 12 -0.61 13.27 9.08
CA PRO A 12 -1.22 14.32 9.89
C PRO A 12 -2.49 13.81 10.60
N GLU A 13 -2.64 14.15 11.87
CA GLU A 13 -3.73 13.66 12.73
C GLU A 13 -5.12 13.97 12.14
N SER A 14 -5.30 15.16 11.57
CA SER A 14 -6.54 15.56 10.90
C SER A 14 -6.90 14.66 9.72
N VAL A 15 -5.89 14.21 8.96
CA VAL A 15 -6.07 13.28 7.84
C VAL A 15 -6.40 11.89 8.35
N ALA A 16 -5.68 11.40 9.37
CA ALA A 16 -5.96 10.11 9.99
C ALA A 16 -7.39 10.04 10.53
N HIS A 17 -7.86 11.06 11.25
CA HIS A 17 -9.25 11.14 11.73
C HIS A 17 -10.26 11.14 10.58
N ARG A 18 -10.00 11.87 9.50
CA ARG A 18 -10.92 11.95 8.38
C ARG A 18 -11.09 10.60 7.69
N LEU A 19 -9.99 9.90 7.43
CA LEU A 19 -10.01 8.57 6.82
C LEU A 19 -10.66 7.52 7.74
N ALA A 20 -10.37 7.58 9.04
CA ALA A 20 -10.99 6.70 10.03
C ALA A 20 -12.52 6.92 10.11
N GLY A 21 -12.98 8.18 10.08
CA GLY A 21 -14.41 8.52 10.07
C GLY A 21 -15.14 7.96 8.85
N ALA A 22 -14.57 8.13 7.65
CA ALA A 22 -15.14 7.62 6.41
C ALA A 22 -15.13 6.07 6.34
N GLY A 23 -14.02 5.47 6.76
CA GLY A 23 -13.79 4.02 6.71
C GLY A 23 -14.44 3.23 7.84
N GLY A 24 -14.77 3.88 8.97
CA GLY A 24 -15.09 3.20 10.22
C GLY A 24 -13.90 2.41 10.78
N ALA A 25 -14.16 1.65 11.85
CA ALA A 25 -13.16 0.81 12.49
C ALA A 25 -13.29 -0.67 12.06
N ASN A 26 -12.16 -1.38 12.10
CA ASN A 26 -12.09 -2.83 11.95
C ASN A 26 -12.48 -3.54 13.27
N ARG A 27 -12.47 -4.87 13.28
CA ARG A 27 -12.81 -5.69 14.46
C ARG A 27 -11.89 -5.46 15.68
N LEU A 28 -10.76 -4.81 15.48
CA LEU A 28 -9.74 -4.51 16.49
C LEU A 28 -9.88 -3.09 17.04
N GLY A 29 -10.85 -2.30 16.55
CA GLY A 29 -11.01 -0.90 16.90
C GLY A 29 -10.05 0.05 16.17
N GLU A 30 -9.29 -0.45 15.19
CA GLU A 30 -8.35 0.35 14.40
C GLU A 30 -9.02 0.86 13.11
N PRO A 31 -8.55 1.94 12.46
CA PRO A 31 -9.14 2.46 11.23
C PRO A 31 -9.17 1.43 10.09
N ASN A 32 -10.29 1.27 9.38
CA ASN A 32 -10.32 0.43 8.17
C ASN A 32 -9.48 1.01 7.02
N TYR A 33 -9.18 2.30 7.04
CA TYR A 33 -8.38 2.99 6.03
C TYR A 33 -7.37 3.89 6.72
N ARG A 34 -6.17 3.97 6.15
CA ARG A 34 -5.11 4.87 6.61
C ARG A 34 -4.28 5.40 5.45
N ALA A 35 -3.63 6.53 5.66
CA ALA A 35 -2.53 6.99 4.82
C ALA A 35 -1.22 6.59 5.50
N VAL A 36 -0.21 6.21 4.70
CA VAL A 36 1.13 5.91 5.18
C VAL A 36 2.17 6.40 4.19
N TRP A 37 3.30 6.92 4.68
CA TRP A 37 4.44 7.24 3.84
C TRP A 37 5.20 5.97 3.44
N GLY A 38 5.62 5.86 2.18
CA GLY A 38 6.22 4.63 1.65
C GLY A 38 7.40 4.10 2.47
N TRP A 39 8.35 4.96 2.86
CA TRP A 39 9.47 4.58 3.73
C TRP A 39 9.06 4.14 5.14
N ASN A 40 7.91 4.59 5.64
CA ASN A 40 7.42 4.20 6.95
C ASN A 40 6.77 2.82 6.92
N ARG A 41 6.39 2.33 5.72
CA ARG A 41 5.69 1.06 5.56
C ARG A 41 6.66 -0.05 5.17
N LEU A 42 7.12 -0.81 6.16
CA LEU A 42 7.91 -2.02 5.93
C LEU A 42 7.03 -3.27 5.88
N ALA A 43 7.44 -4.25 5.10
CA ALA A 43 6.86 -5.59 5.04
C ALA A 43 7.97 -6.63 5.01
N TRP A 44 7.65 -7.86 5.40
CA TRP A 44 8.54 -8.99 5.24
C TRP A 44 8.62 -9.36 3.76
N ILE A 45 9.81 -9.23 3.18
CA ILE A 45 10.11 -9.62 1.81
C ILE A 45 11.18 -10.70 1.87
N GLY A 46 10.86 -11.85 1.29
CA GLY A 46 11.77 -12.96 1.11
C GLY A 46 12.47 -12.83 -0.21
N GLY A 47 13.77 -13.13 -0.22
CA GLY A 47 14.50 -13.15 -1.46
C GLY A 47 15.99 -13.15 -1.27
N LYS A 48 16.65 -12.85 -2.38
CA LYS A 48 18.10 -12.75 -2.49
C LYS A 48 18.55 -11.33 -2.17
N PHE A 49 19.32 -11.17 -1.11
CA PHE A 49 19.83 -9.88 -0.69
C PHE A 49 21.36 -9.82 -0.80
N GLU A 50 21.84 -8.76 -1.44
CA GLU A 50 23.25 -8.40 -1.52
C GLU A 50 23.57 -7.35 -0.46
N ASP A 51 24.49 -7.68 0.46
CA ASP A 51 25.06 -6.70 1.35
C ASP A 51 26.35 -6.17 0.72
N ARG A 52 26.41 -4.86 0.52
CA ARG A 52 27.56 -4.15 -0.06
C ARG A 52 28.16 -3.19 0.95
N ASP A 53 29.47 -2.94 0.84
CA ASP A 53 30.15 -1.95 1.67
C ASP A 53 29.88 -0.50 1.20
N GLU A 54 30.48 0.47 1.88
CA GLU A 54 30.35 1.90 1.55
C GLU A 54 30.91 2.28 0.16
N HIS A 55 31.70 1.40 -0.46
CA HIS A 55 32.27 1.55 -1.79
C HIS A 55 31.50 0.75 -2.85
N GLY A 56 30.40 0.09 -2.47
CA GLY A 56 29.57 -0.72 -3.36
C GLY A 56 30.13 -2.11 -3.65
N VAL A 57 31.20 -2.53 -2.96
CA VAL A 57 31.80 -3.86 -3.08
C VAL A 57 30.89 -4.87 -2.40
N LEU A 58 30.57 -5.96 -3.10
CA LEU A 58 29.76 -7.04 -2.56
C LEU A 58 30.48 -7.72 -1.38
N LEU A 59 29.93 -7.61 -0.19
CA LEU A 59 30.44 -8.26 1.02
C LEU A 59 29.89 -9.68 1.13
N ARG A 60 28.60 -9.86 0.86
CA ARG A 60 27.94 -11.16 0.92
C ARG A 60 26.58 -11.15 0.23
N GLU A 61 26.12 -12.34 -0.07
CA GLU A 61 24.81 -12.62 -0.65
C GLU A 61 24.08 -13.60 0.28
N ARG A 62 22.81 -13.32 0.60
CA ARG A 62 21.99 -14.17 1.49
C ARG A 62 20.57 -14.32 0.97
N MET A 63 20.07 -15.55 1.05
CA MET A 63 18.67 -15.86 0.89
C MET A 63 17.99 -15.79 2.26
N GLU A 64 17.17 -14.78 2.51
CA GLU A 64 16.50 -14.61 3.80
C GLU A 64 15.21 -13.78 3.70
N LEU A 65 14.50 -13.64 4.82
CA LEU A 65 13.41 -12.69 4.99
C LEU A 65 13.96 -11.41 5.62
N ARG A 66 13.69 -10.25 5.01
CA ARG A 66 14.03 -8.94 5.55
C ARG A 66 12.81 -8.02 5.64
N LEU A 67 12.88 -7.04 6.53
CA LEU A 67 11.93 -5.94 6.56
C LEU A 67 12.37 -4.88 5.55
N GLU A 68 11.68 -4.82 4.43
CA GLU A 68 11.93 -3.89 3.33
C GLU A 68 10.69 -3.01 3.08
N PRO A 69 10.83 -1.85 2.42
CA PRO A 69 9.68 -1.04 2.03
C PRO A 69 8.65 -1.87 1.26
N LYS A 70 7.39 -1.84 1.69
CA LYS A 70 6.29 -2.59 1.06
C LYS A 70 6.05 -2.13 -0.38
N TYR A 71 6.32 -0.85 -0.66
CA TYR A 71 6.03 -0.21 -1.95
C TYR A 71 7.31 0.32 -2.61
N PRO A 72 7.51 0.10 -3.92
CA PRO A 72 8.64 0.66 -4.65
C PRO A 72 8.67 2.20 -4.65
N ALA A 73 7.48 2.83 -4.70
CA ALA A 73 7.32 4.28 -4.61
C ALA A 73 7.45 4.76 -3.15
N VAL A 74 8.65 4.65 -2.60
CA VAL A 74 8.96 4.91 -1.18
C VAL A 74 8.77 6.38 -0.76
N ASN A 75 8.93 7.31 -1.70
CA ASN A 75 8.74 8.74 -1.48
C ASN A 75 7.33 9.21 -1.92
N ARG A 76 6.31 8.42 -1.58
CA ARG A 76 4.90 8.72 -1.87
C ARG A 76 4.04 8.38 -0.66
N TRP A 77 2.89 9.05 -0.59
CA TRP A 77 1.81 8.66 0.31
C TRP A 77 1.01 7.52 -0.31
N HIS A 78 0.69 6.52 0.48
CA HIS A 78 -0.09 5.35 0.09
C HIS A 78 -1.36 5.31 0.91
N ILE A 79 -2.50 5.11 0.25
CA ILE A 79 -3.76 4.81 0.94
C ILE A 79 -3.87 3.30 1.06
N GLU A 80 -4.02 2.82 2.28
CA GLU A 80 -4.19 1.40 2.56
C GLU A 80 -5.56 1.13 3.17
N ARG A 81 -6.08 -0.09 2.91
CA ARG A 81 -7.29 -0.63 3.53
C ARG A 81 -6.95 -1.85 4.35
N TRP A 82 -7.47 -1.91 5.57
CA TRP A 82 -7.36 -3.09 6.40
C TRP A 82 -8.14 -4.26 5.79
N MET A 83 -7.46 -5.39 5.64
CA MET A 83 -8.01 -6.66 5.18
C MET A 83 -7.99 -7.68 6.31
N PRO A 84 -9.09 -8.39 6.55
CA PRO A 84 -9.16 -9.38 7.60
C PRO A 84 -8.31 -10.62 7.30
N PRO A 85 -7.85 -11.35 8.33
CA PRO A 85 -6.99 -12.53 8.16
C PRO A 85 -7.61 -13.57 7.21
N GLU A 86 -8.94 -13.75 7.24
CA GLU A 86 -9.65 -14.73 6.41
C GLU A 86 -9.55 -14.45 4.90
N THR A 87 -9.11 -13.25 4.50
CA THR A 87 -8.83 -12.91 3.09
C THR A 87 -7.64 -13.70 2.54
N TYR A 88 -6.69 -14.07 3.41
CA TYR A 88 -5.45 -14.77 3.06
C TYR A 88 -5.56 -16.30 3.17
N GLY A 89 -6.76 -16.82 3.36
CA GLY A 89 -7.01 -18.24 3.56
C GLY A 89 -6.64 -18.72 4.97
N LEU A 90 -6.29 -20.00 5.07
CA LEU A 90 -5.87 -20.61 6.35
C LEU A 90 -4.34 -20.53 6.48
N PRO A 91 -3.79 -20.47 7.73
CA PRO A 91 -2.35 -20.40 7.93
C PRO A 91 -1.54 -21.48 7.19
N PRO A 92 -1.94 -22.77 7.17
CA PRO A 92 -1.21 -23.77 6.40
C PRO A 92 -1.19 -23.49 4.89
N SER A 93 -2.31 -22.98 4.35
CA SER A 93 -2.41 -22.61 2.93
C SER A 93 -1.53 -21.41 2.60
N TRP A 94 -1.47 -20.41 3.48
CA TRP A 94 -0.57 -19.27 3.35
C TRP A 94 0.88 -19.72 3.20
N TYR A 95 1.40 -20.49 4.15
CA TYR A 95 2.78 -20.96 4.09
C TYR A 95 3.05 -21.89 2.90
N ALA A 96 2.06 -22.64 2.43
CA ALA A 96 2.22 -23.45 1.23
C ALA A 96 2.28 -22.61 -0.06
N GLN A 97 1.56 -21.48 -0.10
CA GLN A 97 1.45 -20.61 -1.28
C GLN A 97 2.55 -19.57 -1.37
N THR A 98 3.08 -19.12 -0.24
CA THR A 98 4.08 -18.03 -0.17
C THR A 98 5.51 -18.55 -0.08
N VAL A 99 5.73 -19.85 -0.20
CA VAL A 99 7.08 -20.43 -0.30
C VAL A 99 7.48 -20.52 -1.76
N GLU A 100 8.54 -19.81 -2.10
CA GLU A 100 9.21 -19.90 -3.39
C GLU A 100 10.39 -20.86 -3.32
N ARG A 101 10.78 -21.40 -4.48
CA ARG A 101 11.93 -22.29 -4.63
C ARG A 101 12.92 -21.70 -5.60
N GLU A 102 14.11 -21.37 -5.11
CA GLU A 102 15.24 -20.91 -5.92
C GLU A 102 16.44 -21.83 -5.68
N ASN A 103 17.00 -22.39 -6.75
CA ASN A 103 18.18 -23.28 -6.70
C ASN A 103 18.05 -24.47 -5.72
N GLY A 104 16.83 -25.00 -5.56
CA GLY A 104 16.54 -26.12 -4.64
C GLY A 104 16.36 -25.70 -3.17
N ILE A 105 16.51 -24.42 -2.85
CA ILE A 105 16.27 -23.85 -1.52
C ILE A 105 14.84 -23.30 -1.49
N SER A 106 14.08 -23.69 -0.47
CA SER A 106 12.73 -23.16 -0.24
C SER A 106 12.80 -21.95 0.68
N ILE A 107 12.27 -20.82 0.24
CA ILE A 107 12.34 -19.55 0.94
C ILE A 107 10.93 -18.99 1.02
N PRO A 108 10.46 -18.59 2.21
CA PRO A 108 9.21 -17.85 2.30
C PRO A 108 9.40 -16.50 1.58
N ALA A 109 8.66 -16.27 0.51
CA ALA A 109 8.63 -15.00 -0.23
C ALA A 109 7.95 -13.89 0.57
N LEU A 110 7.01 -14.27 1.45
CA LEU A 110 6.31 -13.37 2.36
C LEU A 110 6.52 -13.79 3.82
N GLY A 111 6.23 -12.85 4.72
CA GLY A 111 6.32 -13.06 6.16
C GLY A 111 5.29 -14.03 6.76
N PRO A 112 5.20 -14.05 8.11
CA PRO A 112 4.23 -14.88 8.81
C PRO A 112 2.79 -14.56 8.40
N TYR A 113 1.91 -15.55 8.54
CA TYR A 113 0.47 -15.36 8.29
C TYR A 113 -0.07 -14.16 9.09
N PRO A 114 -0.78 -13.20 8.44
CA PRO A 114 -1.25 -11.98 9.07
C PRO A 114 -2.46 -12.24 9.97
N SER A 115 -2.25 -12.82 11.15
CA SER A 115 -3.31 -13.25 12.07
C SER A 115 -4.23 -12.12 12.57
N ARG A 116 -3.75 -10.88 12.56
CA ARG A 116 -4.53 -9.66 12.88
C ARG A 116 -5.14 -9.00 11.64
N GLY A 117 -5.01 -9.61 10.47
CA GLY A 117 -5.22 -8.94 9.19
C GLY A 117 -4.01 -8.10 8.78
N GLU A 118 -4.10 -7.47 7.61
CA GLU A 118 -3.05 -6.63 7.06
C GLU A 118 -3.65 -5.48 6.26
N TYR A 119 -3.01 -4.32 6.30
CA TYR A 119 -3.32 -3.17 5.46
C TYR A 119 -2.76 -3.39 4.06
N GLU A 120 -3.66 -3.49 3.10
CA GLU A 120 -3.35 -3.64 1.68
C GLU A 120 -3.47 -2.32 0.93
N HIS A 121 -2.62 -2.16 -0.08
CA HIS A 121 -2.60 -0.99 -0.93
C HIS A 121 -3.94 -0.80 -1.63
N CYS A 122 -4.42 0.43 -1.63
CA CYS A 122 -5.51 0.86 -2.49
C CYS A 122 -4.96 1.66 -3.66
N PHE A 123 -4.25 2.75 -3.37
CA PHE A 123 -3.64 3.58 -4.41
C PHE A 123 -2.52 4.43 -3.83
N THR A 124 -1.63 4.83 -4.73
CA THR A 124 -0.56 5.78 -4.46
C THR A 124 -1.06 7.20 -4.74
N LEU A 125 -0.68 8.16 -3.91
CA LEU A 125 -0.97 9.58 -4.13
C LEU A 125 0.06 10.18 -5.08
N GLU A 126 -0.30 10.18 -6.35
CA GLU A 126 0.52 10.74 -7.42
C GLU A 126 -0.33 11.37 -8.54
N GLY A 127 0.29 12.29 -9.28
CA GLY A 127 -0.31 12.89 -10.47
C GLY A 127 -0.28 11.94 -11.67
N PRO A 128 -0.95 12.29 -12.78
CA PRO A 128 -1.07 11.43 -13.97
C PRO A 128 0.26 10.98 -14.58
N HIS A 129 1.35 11.71 -14.32
CA HIS A 129 2.70 11.38 -14.80
C HIS A 129 3.63 10.89 -13.67
N GLY A 130 3.07 10.50 -12.52
CA GLY A 130 3.84 10.08 -11.35
C GLY A 130 4.39 11.24 -10.51
N GLU A 131 3.87 12.46 -10.70
CA GLU A 131 4.27 13.62 -9.90
C GLU A 131 3.91 13.40 -8.43
N PHE A 132 4.71 13.92 -7.50
CA PHE A 132 4.38 13.86 -6.08
C PHE A 132 3.13 14.69 -5.77
N ILE A 133 2.19 14.11 -5.04
CA ILE A 133 1.06 14.83 -4.46
C ILE A 133 1.21 14.87 -2.94
N GLN A 134 1.24 16.09 -2.38
CA GLN A 134 1.23 16.29 -0.94
C GLN A 134 -0.09 15.81 -0.33
N LEU A 135 -0.01 15.12 0.82
CA LEU A 135 -1.18 14.74 1.60
C LEU A 135 -1.77 15.96 2.33
N ALA A 136 -2.47 16.80 1.59
CA ALA A 136 -3.18 17.97 2.12
C ALA A 136 -4.56 17.58 2.68
N PRO A 137 -5.13 18.34 3.63
CA PRO A 137 -6.47 18.08 4.18
C PRO A 137 -7.57 18.02 3.12
N THR A 138 -7.48 18.82 2.07
CA THR A 138 -8.43 18.79 0.93
C THR A 138 -8.36 17.47 0.19
N ILE A 139 -7.16 16.94 -0.06
CA ILE A 139 -6.99 15.63 -0.69
C ILE A 139 -7.58 14.53 0.21
N ALA A 140 -7.34 14.59 1.52
CA ALA A 140 -7.94 13.65 2.48
C ALA A 140 -9.47 13.68 2.48
N GLU A 141 -10.09 14.85 2.34
CA GLU A 141 -11.54 15.00 2.20
C GLU A 141 -12.08 14.28 0.95
N HIS A 142 -11.39 14.39 -0.19
CA HIS A 142 -11.77 13.72 -1.43
C HIS A 142 -11.69 12.19 -1.29
N ILE A 143 -10.60 11.70 -0.72
CA ILE A 143 -10.41 10.26 -0.45
C ILE A 143 -11.50 9.74 0.49
N ALA A 144 -11.81 10.48 1.55
CA ALA A 144 -12.84 10.12 2.50
C ALA A 144 -14.21 9.97 1.84
N ARG A 145 -14.60 10.90 0.95
CA ARG A 145 -15.85 10.82 0.19
C ARG A 145 -15.88 9.61 -0.75
N ALA A 146 -14.76 9.31 -1.42
CA ALA A 146 -14.65 8.12 -2.26
C ALA A 146 -14.80 6.83 -1.45
N ILE A 147 -14.19 6.75 -0.26
CA ILE A 147 -14.37 5.64 0.68
C ILE A 147 -15.85 5.50 1.07
N GLU A 148 -16.50 6.57 1.53
CA GLU A 148 -17.92 6.57 1.90
C GLU A 148 -18.84 6.13 0.76
N TRP A 149 -18.54 6.59 -0.46
CA TRP A 149 -19.27 6.20 -1.66
C TRP A 149 -19.09 4.71 -1.95
N SER A 150 -17.86 4.20 -1.94
CA SER A 150 -17.55 2.80 -2.23
C SER A 150 -18.28 1.83 -1.30
N ARG A 151 -18.55 2.24 -0.05
CA ARG A 151 -19.26 1.43 0.94
C ARG A 151 -20.74 1.24 0.64
N LYS A 152 -21.34 2.12 -0.18
CA LYS A 152 -22.75 2.03 -0.57
C LYS A 152 -23.00 0.99 -1.67
N PHE A 153 -21.95 0.45 -2.30
CA PHE A 153 -22.04 -0.57 -3.35
C PHE A 153 -21.53 -1.94 -2.84
N PRO A 154 -22.35 -3.01 -2.90
CA PRO A 154 -21.95 -4.33 -2.39
C PRO A 154 -20.75 -4.93 -3.14
N GLN A 155 -19.72 -5.32 -2.40
CA GLN A 155 -18.47 -5.93 -2.88
C GLN A 155 -18.59 -7.40 -3.33
N SER A 156 -19.80 -7.96 -3.43
CA SER A 156 -20.01 -9.39 -3.75
C SER A 156 -19.49 -9.81 -5.14
N ALA A 157 -19.18 -8.86 -6.03
CA ALA A 157 -18.67 -9.12 -7.37
C ALA A 157 -17.13 -9.22 -7.50
N LYS A 158 -16.33 -8.85 -6.49
CA LYS A 158 -14.86 -8.73 -6.60
C LYS A 158 -14.05 -9.85 -5.90
N ARG A 159 -14.70 -10.92 -5.42
CA ARG A 159 -14.07 -12.00 -4.62
C ARG A 159 -13.08 -12.92 -5.38
N ARG A 160 -12.84 -12.72 -6.67
CA ARG A 160 -12.09 -13.68 -7.51
C ARG A 160 -10.82 -13.14 -8.17
N GLN A 161 -10.48 -11.86 -8.00
CA GLN A 161 -9.35 -11.23 -8.70
C GLN A 161 -8.12 -10.95 -7.83
N LEU A 162 -8.21 -11.09 -6.49
CA LEU A 162 -7.10 -10.74 -5.59
C LEU A 162 -5.90 -11.72 -5.61
N TYR A 163 -5.92 -12.76 -6.45
CA TYR A 163 -4.91 -13.82 -6.47
C TYR A 163 -4.12 -13.93 -7.78
N ASP A 164 -4.29 -13.04 -8.76
CA ASP A 164 -3.79 -13.31 -10.13
C ASP A 164 -2.98 -12.21 -10.84
N ARG A 165 -2.40 -11.19 -10.17
CA ARG A 165 -1.60 -10.21 -10.92
C ARG A 165 -0.49 -9.51 -10.14
N GLU A 166 0.70 -10.04 -10.31
CA GLU A 166 1.90 -9.20 -10.37
C GLU A 166 1.77 -8.21 -11.54
N GLY A 167 1.85 -6.91 -11.22
CA GLY A 167 2.24 -5.82 -12.12
C GLY A 167 1.23 -5.33 -13.17
N ARG A 168 0.20 -6.10 -13.56
CA ARG A 168 -0.77 -5.67 -14.58
C ARG A 168 -2.15 -5.24 -14.04
N GLU A 169 -2.63 -5.70 -12.87
CA GLU A 169 -3.96 -5.29 -12.33
C GLU A 169 -3.89 -4.00 -11.54
N GLU A 170 -2.73 -3.70 -10.94
CA GLU A 170 -2.53 -2.55 -10.06
C GLU A 170 -2.93 -1.25 -10.77
N ARG A 171 -2.43 -1.05 -11.99
CA ARG A 171 -2.87 0.07 -12.86
C ARG A 171 -4.37 0.09 -13.14
N SER A 172 -5.03 -1.07 -13.21
CA SER A 172 -6.47 -1.15 -13.46
C SER A 172 -7.29 -0.76 -12.23
N TYR A 173 -6.84 -1.18 -11.04
CA TYR A 173 -7.46 -0.79 -9.79
C TYR A 173 -7.18 0.68 -9.48
N GLU A 174 -5.96 1.14 -9.69
CA GLU A 174 -5.57 2.56 -9.62
C GLU A 174 -6.41 3.38 -10.60
N ASN A 175 -6.46 3.03 -11.89
CA ASN A 175 -7.28 3.74 -12.87
C ASN A 175 -8.78 3.74 -12.49
N TRP A 176 -9.29 2.67 -11.90
CA TRP A 176 -10.67 2.63 -11.39
C TRP A 176 -10.86 3.52 -10.16
N ALA A 177 -9.91 3.53 -9.22
CA ALA A 177 -9.94 4.38 -8.04
C ALA A 177 -9.80 5.86 -8.41
N TYR A 178 -8.91 6.19 -9.35
CA TYR A 178 -8.79 7.51 -9.96
C TYR A 178 -10.06 7.91 -10.70
N GLY A 179 -10.64 7.01 -11.52
CA GLY A 179 -11.92 7.26 -12.18
C GLY A 179 -13.07 7.50 -11.20
N LEU A 180 -13.12 6.78 -10.08
CA LEU A 180 -14.07 7.02 -9.00
C LEU A 180 -13.83 8.37 -8.31
N LEU A 181 -12.57 8.78 -8.13
CA LEU A 181 -12.21 10.07 -7.56
C LEU A 181 -12.55 11.24 -8.50
N ASP A 182 -12.45 11.04 -9.82
CA ASP A 182 -12.79 12.04 -10.85
C ASP A 182 -14.31 12.14 -11.07
N ASP A 183 -15.02 11.01 -11.16
CA ASP A 183 -16.48 10.94 -11.38
C ASP A 183 -17.32 11.34 -10.15
N ALA A 184 -16.78 11.19 -8.93
CA ALA A 184 -17.48 11.60 -7.70
C ALA A 184 -17.53 13.11 -7.47
N VAL A 185 -17.03 13.91 -8.43
CA VAL A 185 -17.01 15.37 -8.38
C VAL A 185 -18.09 15.94 -9.31
N PRO A 186 -19.15 16.61 -8.80
CA PRO A 186 -19.81 17.62 -9.60
C PRO A 186 -18.76 18.68 -9.93
N ALA A 187 -18.57 18.99 -11.22
CA ALA A 187 -17.57 19.92 -11.74
C ALA A 187 -17.60 21.31 -11.04
N PHE A 188 -17.04 21.41 -9.84
CA PHE A 188 -16.90 22.67 -9.13
C PHE A 188 -15.55 23.27 -9.53
N HIS A 189 -15.64 24.10 -10.58
CA HIS A 189 -14.70 25.14 -10.96
C HIS A 189 -13.22 24.74 -11.00
N LYS A 190 -12.80 24.10 -12.11
CA LYS A 190 -11.54 24.31 -12.85
C LYS A 190 -10.40 25.05 -12.11
N GLN A 191 -9.98 24.59 -10.95
CA GLN A 191 -8.74 25.04 -10.33
C GLN A 191 -7.82 23.83 -10.22
N PRO A 192 -6.67 23.84 -10.92
CA PRO A 192 -5.72 22.76 -10.84
C PRO A 192 -5.22 22.63 -9.39
N PHE A 193 -5.05 21.39 -8.94
CA PHE A 193 -4.34 21.10 -7.70
C PHE A 193 -2.99 21.81 -7.75
N VAL A 194 -2.66 22.56 -6.70
CA VAL A 194 -1.38 23.27 -6.60
C VAL A 194 -0.29 22.21 -6.48
N THR A 195 0.40 21.94 -7.58
CA THR A 195 1.66 21.21 -7.61
C THR A 195 2.72 22.12 -6.99
N VAL A 196 3.26 21.73 -5.84
CA VAL A 196 4.46 22.38 -5.30
C VAL A 196 5.64 21.75 -6.04
N VAL A 197 6.37 22.59 -6.80
CA VAL A 197 7.59 22.24 -7.53
C VAL A 197 8.78 22.27 -6.59
#